data_AF-A0A7K7TW21-F1
#
_entry.id   AF-A0A7K7TW21-F1
#
_cell.length_a   1.000
_cell.length_b   1.000
_cell.length_c   1.000
_cell.angle_alpha   90.00
_cell.angle_beta   90.00
_cell.angle_gamma   90.00
#
_symmetry.space_group_name_H-M   'P 1'
#
loop_
_entity.id
_entity.type
_entity.pdbx_description
1 polymer ?
#
loop_
_entity_poly.entity_id
_entity_poly.type
_entity_poly.pdbx_seq_one_letter_code
_entity_poly.pdbx_strand_id
1 'polypeptide(L)'
;MQYLLLCAAILLPESLAFPAQLKPESWSNTDFENVKAYLDKFFPILTKTKSLTLEERIKEMQRFFHLTVTGKLDTETKETMKQPRCGLPDVADYKTFPGTPKWTKTHLTYMIVNYTPDLPQKKVDNAIKRAFMVWSDVTPLRFQRVFRGHADIVIRFARREHGDGYPFDGRGNTLAHAFAPGEDIGGDAHFDDDERWSEFNREVNLFLVAAHEFGHSLGLAHSNVREALMYPLYSYVNPATFRLSEDDKQGIQKLYGKFIIRF
;
A
#
# COMPACT_ATOMS: atom_id res chain seq x y z
N MET A 1 -56.86 -26.06 51.63
CA MET A 1 -55.79 -26.05 50.61
C MET A 1 -56.26 -25.15 49.47
N GLN A 2 -55.43 -24.16 49.10
CA GLN A 2 -55.27 -23.59 47.74
C GLN A 2 -56.43 -22.76 47.16
N TYR A 3 -56.25 -21.60 46.52
CA TYR A 3 -55.14 -20.63 46.37
C TYR A 3 -55.83 -19.30 45.97
N LEU A 4 -55.50 -18.18 46.60
CA LEU A 4 -55.89 -16.84 46.15
C LEU A 4 -54.86 -16.36 45.12
N LEU A 5 -55.29 -16.19 43.86
CA LEU A 5 -54.47 -15.62 42.78
C LEU A 5 -54.49 -14.09 42.88
N LEU A 6 -53.36 -13.52 43.30
CA LEU A 6 -53.06 -12.08 43.23
C LEU A 6 -52.45 -11.77 41.86
N CYS A 7 -53.18 -11.09 40.98
CA CYS A 7 -52.62 -10.50 39.76
C CYS A 7 -52.08 -9.11 40.08
N ALA A 8 -50.76 -8.97 40.23
CA ALA A 8 -50.09 -7.68 40.27
C ALA A 8 -49.78 -7.23 38.83
N ALA A 9 -50.42 -6.15 38.37
CA ALA A 9 -50.07 -5.49 37.12
C ALA A 9 -48.83 -4.61 37.35
N ILE A 10 -47.70 -4.98 36.74
CA ILE A 10 -46.47 -4.19 36.75
C ILE A 10 -46.58 -3.18 35.60
N LEU A 11 -46.85 -1.92 35.93
CA LEU A 11 -46.69 -0.80 35.01
C LEU A 11 -45.20 -0.43 34.97
N LEU A 12 -44.49 -0.88 33.94
CA LEU A 12 -43.16 -0.36 33.61
C LEU A 12 -43.33 0.96 32.83
N PRO A 13 -42.65 2.06 33.21
CA PRO A 13 -42.63 3.25 32.39
C PRO A 13 -41.74 2.98 31.16
N GLU A 14 -42.32 3.07 29.97
CA GLU A 14 -41.57 3.20 28.72
C GLU A 14 -40.81 4.52 28.75
N SER A 15 -39.53 4.49 29.11
CA SER A 15 -38.63 5.59 28.85
C SER A 15 -38.22 5.54 27.38
N LEU A 16 -38.68 6.51 26.60
CA LEU A 16 -38.10 6.83 25.31
C LEU A 16 -36.66 7.32 25.55
N ALA A 17 -35.70 6.40 25.56
CA ALA A 17 -34.30 6.76 25.47
C ALA A 17 -34.07 7.36 24.07
N PHE A 18 -34.03 8.69 24.00
CA PHE A 18 -33.55 9.38 22.80
C PHE A 18 -32.14 8.86 22.48
N PRO A 19 -31.83 8.52 21.22
CA PRO A 19 -30.47 8.16 20.85
C PRO A 19 -29.57 9.34 21.22
N ALA A 20 -28.55 9.06 22.04
CA ALA A 20 -27.56 10.06 22.40
C ALA A 20 -26.96 10.62 21.10
N GLN A 21 -27.19 11.91 20.85
CA GLN A 21 -26.50 12.63 19.80
C GLN A 21 -25.01 12.61 20.16
N LEU A 22 -24.25 11.72 19.53
CA LEU A 22 -22.79 11.73 19.58
C LEU A 22 -22.36 13.12 19.12
N LYS A 23 -21.90 13.94 20.07
CA LYS A 23 -21.23 15.20 19.74
C LYS A 23 -20.07 14.87 18.81
N PRO A 24 -19.88 15.61 17.70
CA PRO A 24 -18.67 15.47 16.90
C PRO A 24 -17.49 15.68 17.84
N GLU A 25 -16.61 14.68 17.96
CA GLU A 25 -15.36 14.84 18.70
C GLU A 25 -14.61 16.04 18.10
N SER A 26 -14.34 17.05 18.93
CA SER A 26 -13.50 18.17 18.53
C SER A 26 -12.09 17.65 18.27
N TRP A 27 -11.51 18.00 17.12
CA TRP A 27 -10.18 17.56 16.73
C TRP A 27 -9.14 18.02 17.75
N SER A 28 -8.23 17.12 18.13
CA SER A 28 -7.02 17.53 18.86
C SER A 28 -6.05 18.22 17.89
N ASN A 29 -5.20 19.13 18.38
CA ASN A 29 -4.14 19.73 17.56
C ASN A 29 -3.20 18.65 16.98
N THR A 30 -3.00 17.54 17.70
CA THR A 30 -2.21 16.39 17.26
C THR A 30 -2.87 15.65 16.09
N ASP A 31 -4.19 15.48 16.12
CA ASP A 31 -4.94 14.86 15.02
C ASP A 31 -4.79 15.68 13.73
N PHE A 32 -4.80 17.01 13.85
CA PHE A 32 -4.64 17.93 12.73
C PHE A 32 -3.25 17.82 12.07
N GLU A 33 -2.18 17.82 12.86
CA GLU A 33 -0.83 17.67 12.32
C GLU A 33 -0.62 16.29 11.69
N ASN A 34 -1.15 15.23 12.29
CA ASN A 34 -1.04 13.87 11.77
C ASN A 34 -1.77 13.72 10.42
N VAL A 35 -2.99 14.25 10.30
CA VAL A 35 -3.72 14.19 9.02
C VAL A 35 -3.05 15.05 7.95
N LYS A 36 -2.52 16.21 8.32
CA LYS A 36 -1.79 17.05 7.39
C LYS A 36 -0.53 16.36 6.88
N ALA A 37 0.26 15.76 7.77
CA ALA A 37 1.47 15.02 7.40
C ALA A 37 1.16 13.81 6.50
N TYR A 38 0.11 13.05 6.83
CA TYR A 38 -0.35 11.93 6.00
C TYR A 38 -0.75 12.40 4.60
N LEU A 39 -1.59 13.44 4.51
CA LEU A 39 -2.02 13.97 3.23
C LEU A 39 -0.87 14.61 2.46
N ASP A 40 0.08 15.28 3.12
CA ASP A 40 1.25 15.86 2.44
C ASP A 40 2.14 14.78 1.83
N LYS A 41 2.26 13.62 2.51
CA LYS A 41 3.02 12.46 2.02
C LYS A 41 2.29 11.72 0.89
N PHE A 42 1.04 11.32 1.12
CA PHE A 42 0.32 10.39 0.24
C PHE A 42 -0.62 11.08 -0.76
N PHE A 43 -1.09 12.28 -0.45
CA PHE A 43 -1.97 13.10 -1.30
C PHE A 43 -1.39 14.50 -1.55
N PRO A 44 -0.18 14.59 -2.13
CA PRO A 44 0.49 15.86 -2.36
C PRO A 44 -0.27 16.71 -3.38
N ILE A 45 -0.30 18.02 -3.17
CA ILE A 45 -0.93 18.96 -4.10
C ILE A 45 0.00 19.15 -5.30
N LEU A 46 -0.37 18.56 -6.45
CA LEU A 46 0.47 18.55 -7.65
C LEU A 46 0.43 19.85 -8.48
N THR A 47 -0.61 20.67 -8.31
CA THR A 47 -0.78 21.92 -9.09
C THR A 47 -0.54 23.15 -8.22
N LYS A 48 0.46 23.98 -8.58
CA LYS A 48 0.78 25.25 -7.90
C LYS A 48 -0.39 26.24 -7.78
N THR A 49 -1.45 26.07 -8.57
CA THR A 49 -2.59 26.99 -8.64
C THR A 49 -3.77 26.61 -7.74
N LYS A 50 -3.82 25.40 -7.19
CA LYS A 50 -4.98 24.91 -6.44
C LYS A 50 -4.64 24.80 -4.95
N SER A 51 -5.04 25.79 -4.17
CA SER A 51 -5.07 25.67 -2.71
C SER A 51 -6.31 24.86 -2.33
N LEU A 52 -6.12 23.60 -1.95
CA LEU A 52 -7.20 22.76 -1.42
C LEU A 52 -7.29 22.95 0.09
N THR A 53 -8.50 23.12 0.60
CA THR A 53 -8.79 23.06 2.03
C THR A 53 -8.50 21.65 2.56
N LEU A 54 -8.26 21.53 3.87
CA LEU A 54 -8.06 20.22 4.50
C LEU A 54 -9.28 19.29 4.27
N GLU A 55 -10.49 19.83 4.35
CA GLU A 55 -11.72 19.09 4.07
C GLU A 55 -11.72 18.50 2.64
N GLU A 56 -11.32 19.27 1.64
CA GLU A 56 -11.26 18.80 0.25
C GLU A 56 -10.22 17.70 0.06
N ARG A 57 -9.07 17.80 0.72
CA ARG A 57 -8.01 16.78 0.69
C ARG A 57 -8.46 15.49 1.39
N ILE A 58 -9.18 15.60 2.50
CA ILE A 58 -9.79 14.43 3.16
C ILE A 58 -10.82 13.78 2.22
N LYS A 59 -11.65 14.57 1.53
CA LYS A 59 -12.61 14.02 0.54
C LYS A 59 -11.90 13.31 -0.61
N GLU A 60 -10.75 13.81 -1.06
CA GLU A 60 -9.94 13.15 -2.10
C GLU A 60 -9.42 11.79 -1.62
N MET A 61 -8.83 11.74 -0.43
CA MET A 61 -8.40 10.51 0.22
C MET A 61 -9.56 9.51 0.38
N GLN A 62 -10.70 9.97 0.90
CA GLN A 62 -11.89 9.12 1.09
C GLN A 62 -12.39 8.55 -0.24
N ARG A 63 -12.41 9.34 -1.32
CA ARG A 63 -12.79 8.84 -2.65
C ARG A 63 -11.81 7.80 -3.18
N PHE A 64 -10.50 8.00 -2.97
CA PHE A 64 -9.49 7.04 -3.41
C PHE A 64 -9.68 5.68 -2.74
N PHE A 65 -9.97 5.67 -1.43
CA PHE A 65 -10.17 4.46 -0.65
C PHE A 65 -11.63 3.94 -0.64
N HIS A 66 -12.52 4.55 -1.42
CA HIS A 66 -13.96 4.24 -1.45
C HIS A 66 -14.66 4.28 -0.08
N LEU A 67 -14.22 5.19 0.79
CA LEU A 67 -14.85 5.46 2.08
C LEU A 67 -16.08 6.35 1.90
N THR A 68 -16.85 6.51 2.98
CA THR A 68 -17.91 7.53 2.99
C THR A 68 -17.28 8.93 2.88
N VAL A 69 -17.66 9.69 1.85
CA VAL A 69 -17.04 11.00 1.57
C VAL A 69 -17.65 12.08 2.48
N THR A 70 -17.14 12.19 3.70
CA THR A 70 -17.59 13.16 4.72
C THR A 70 -16.75 14.44 4.73
N GLY A 71 -15.50 14.41 4.25
CA GLY A 71 -14.51 15.47 4.42
C GLY A 71 -14.04 15.65 5.86
N LYS A 72 -14.37 14.71 6.75
CA LYS A 72 -14.05 14.76 8.17
C LYS A 72 -13.13 13.61 8.53
N LEU A 73 -12.32 13.82 9.55
CA LEU A 73 -11.50 12.79 10.16
C LEU A 73 -12.36 11.90 11.09
N ASP A 74 -13.33 11.21 10.50
CA ASP A 74 -14.18 10.23 11.18
C ASP A 74 -13.41 8.94 11.51
N THR A 75 -14.04 8.04 12.28
CA THR A 75 -13.42 6.80 12.73
C THR A 75 -12.92 5.95 11.56
N GLU A 76 -13.70 5.82 10.48
CA GLU A 76 -13.31 5.05 9.29
C GLU A 76 -12.06 5.64 8.61
N THR A 77 -12.02 6.96 8.46
CA THR A 77 -10.86 7.68 7.90
C THR A 77 -9.62 7.52 8.78
N LYS A 78 -9.76 7.69 10.11
CA LYS A 78 -8.65 7.52 11.07
C LYS A 78 -8.08 6.11 11.05
N GLU A 79 -8.93 5.10 11.05
CA GLU A 79 -8.48 3.70 11.02
C GLU A 79 -7.82 3.35 9.68
N THR A 80 -8.31 3.92 8.57
CA THR A 80 -7.67 3.75 7.25
C THR A 80 -6.26 4.35 7.23
N MET A 81 -6.06 5.54 7.81
CA MET A 81 -4.74 6.19 7.85
C MET A 81 -3.70 5.43 8.68
N LYS A 82 -4.14 4.61 9.65
CA LYS A 82 -3.24 3.80 10.50
C LYS A 82 -2.83 2.47 9.87
N GLN A 83 -3.46 2.08 8.75
CA GLN A 83 -3.15 0.80 8.13
C GLN A 83 -1.75 0.84 7.52
N PRO A 84 -0.93 -0.21 7.72
CA PRO A 84 0.33 -0.34 7.03
C PRO A 84 0.15 -0.32 5.51
N ARG A 85 1.08 0.30 4.79
CA ARG A 85 0.93 0.65 3.39
C ARG A 85 2.26 0.87 2.68
N CYS A 86 2.22 0.99 1.35
CA CYS A 86 3.34 1.49 0.55
C CYS A 86 3.60 2.97 0.85
N GLY A 87 4.88 3.35 0.78
CA GLY A 87 5.41 4.69 1.04
C GLY A 87 5.21 5.70 -0.10
N LEU A 88 4.79 5.26 -1.28
CA LEU A 88 4.59 6.14 -2.43
C LEU A 88 3.27 6.94 -2.36
N PRO A 89 3.21 8.12 -3.00
CA PRO A 89 1.97 8.89 -3.11
C PRO A 89 0.86 8.18 -3.92
N ASP A 90 -0.39 8.32 -3.48
CA ASP A 90 -1.58 7.69 -4.08
C ASP A 90 -2.11 8.40 -5.32
N VAL A 91 -1.97 9.73 -5.34
CA VAL A 91 -2.50 10.59 -6.41
C VAL A 91 -1.40 11.22 -7.26
N ALA A 92 -0.25 10.56 -7.36
CA ALA A 92 0.74 10.93 -8.35
C ALA A 92 0.14 10.69 -9.75
N ASP A 93 -0.34 11.76 -10.40
CA ASP A 93 -0.10 11.87 -11.84
C ASP A 93 1.40 11.57 -12.00
N TYR A 94 1.77 10.67 -12.91
CA TYR A 94 3.16 10.45 -13.34
C TYR A 94 3.68 11.74 -14.01
N LYS A 95 3.82 12.79 -13.20
CA LYS A 95 4.22 14.15 -13.50
C LYS A 95 5.41 14.54 -12.63
N THR A 96 5.67 13.80 -11.55
CA THR A 96 7.03 13.63 -11.01
C THR A 96 7.92 12.82 -11.97
N PHE A 97 7.34 12.02 -12.87
CA PHE A 97 8.03 11.34 -13.97
C PHE A 97 7.29 11.53 -15.30
N PRO A 98 7.63 12.53 -16.14
CA PRO A 98 6.94 12.73 -17.42
C PRO A 98 7.07 11.51 -18.35
N GLY A 99 5.94 11.13 -18.96
CA GLY A 99 5.84 9.97 -19.86
C GLY A 99 5.54 8.70 -19.07
N THR A 100 4.68 7.81 -19.58
CA THR A 100 4.37 6.52 -18.96
C THR A 100 5.67 5.76 -18.68
N PRO A 101 6.21 5.76 -17.44
CA PRO A 101 7.57 5.32 -17.22
C PRO A 101 7.60 3.81 -17.39
N LYS A 102 8.44 3.33 -18.30
CA LYS A 102 8.55 1.92 -18.66
C LYS A 102 9.97 1.60 -19.04
N TRP A 103 10.41 0.38 -18.74
CA TRP A 103 11.64 -0.13 -19.31
C TRP A 103 11.48 -0.31 -20.83
N THR A 104 12.49 0.11 -21.59
CA THR A 104 12.53 -0.10 -23.05
C THR A 104 12.94 -1.51 -23.42
N LYS A 105 13.63 -2.21 -22.51
CA LYS A 105 14.06 -3.61 -22.65
C LYS A 105 13.14 -4.55 -21.87
N THR A 106 13.14 -5.81 -22.30
CA THR A 106 12.34 -6.87 -21.66
C THR A 106 13.14 -7.78 -20.74
N HIS A 107 14.46 -7.79 -20.86
CA HIS A 107 15.35 -8.53 -19.97
C HIS A 107 15.89 -7.56 -18.93
N LEU A 108 15.38 -7.68 -17.71
CA LEU A 108 15.74 -6.84 -16.57
C LEU A 108 16.60 -7.63 -15.59
N THR A 109 17.60 -6.98 -15.03
CA THR A 109 18.44 -7.56 -13.97
C THR A 109 18.06 -7.01 -12.61
N TYR A 110 18.18 -7.84 -11.58
CA TYR A 110 17.97 -7.39 -10.20
C TYR A 110 19.10 -7.87 -9.28
N MET A 111 19.34 -7.10 -8.22
CA MET A 111 20.37 -7.41 -7.23
C MET A 111 19.84 -7.15 -5.82
N ILE A 112 20.02 -8.12 -4.92
CA ILE A 112 19.75 -7.97 -3.49
C ILE A 112 21.05 -7.54 -2.83
N VAL A 113 21.12 -6.32 -2.29
CA VAL A 113 22.38 -5.77 -1.74
C VAL A 113 22.64 -6.21 -0.31
N ASN A 114 21.59 -6.40 0.47
CA ASN A 114 21.65 -6.88 1.85
C ASN A 114 20.37 -7.65 2.18
N TYR A 115 20.32 -8.23 3.37
CA TYR A 115 19.23 -9.09 3.82
C TYR A 115 18.73 -8.67 5.19
N THR A 116 17.42 -8.72 5.38
CA THR A 116 16.81 -8.64 6.71
C THR A 116 17.28 -9.78 7.62
N PRO A 117 17.50 -9.54 8.93
CA PRO A 117 17.82 -10.60 9.88
C PRO A 117 16.60 -11.48 10.24
N ASP A 118 15.38 -11.07 9.88
CA ASP A 118 14.14 -11.77 10.27
C ASP A 118 13.94 -13.11 9.56
N LEU A 119 14.56 -13.28 8.38
CA LEU A 119 14.38 -14.44 7.52
C LEU A 119 15.74 -14.99 7.06
N PRO A 120 15.89 -16.32 6.94
CA PRO A 120 17.05 -16.90 6.28
C PRO A 120 17.17 -16.36 4.84
N GLN A 121 18.39 -16.09 4.37
CA GLN A 121 18.63 -15.52 3.04
C GLN A 121 17.92 -16.30 1.91
N LYS A 122 17.89 -17.64 2.00
CA LYS A 122 17.17 -18.50 1.04
C LYS A 122 15.67 -18.20 0.95
N LYS A 123 15.05 -17.78 2.06
CA LYS A 123 13.63 -17.42 2.12
C LYS A 123 13.39 -16.05 1.50
N VAL A 124 14.25 -15.08 1.78
CA VAL A 124 14.25 -13.77 1.10
C VAL A 124 14.42 -13.98 -0.41
N ASP A 125 15.42 -14.75 -0.83
CA ASP A 125 15.66 -15.06 -2.24
C ASP A 125 14.44 -15.68 -2.93
N ASN A 126 13.76 -16.60 -2.25
CA ASN A 126 12.55 -17.23 -2.77
C ASN A 126 11.39 -16.25 -2.89
N ALA A 127 11.17 -15.41 -1.88
CA ALA A 127 10.12 -14.39 -1.87
C ALA A 127 10.33 -13.40 -3.03
N ILE A 128 11.54 -12.84 -3.15
CA ILE A 128 11.91 -11.90 -4.22
C ILE A 128 11.77 -12.55 -5.60
N LYS A 129 12.29 -13.77 -5.79
CA LYS A 129 12.16 -14.49 -7.08
C LYS A 129 10.69 -14.67 -7.46
N ARG A 130 9.86 -15.11 -6.51
CA ARG A 130 8.42 -15.31 -6.74
C ARG A 130 7.68 -14.00 -7.01
N ALA A 131 8.06 -12.92 -6.35
CA ALA A 131 7.48 -11.60 -6.58
C ALA A 131 7.73 -11.13 -8.02
N PHE A 132 8.92 -11.34 -8.59
CA PHE A 132 9.16 -11.11 -10.02
C PHE A 132 8.35 -12.05 -10.93
N MET A 133 8.12 -13.30 -10.51
CA MET A 133 7.31 -14.25 -11.29
C MET A 133 5.87 -13.77 -11.48
N VAL A 134 5.29 -13.10 -10.48
CA VAL A 134 3.94 -12.50 -10.59
C VAL A 134 3.81 -11.64 -11.86
N TRP A 135 4.86 -10.88 -12.18
CA TRP A 135 4.88 -9.99 -13.33
C TRP A 135 5.36 -10.68 -14.62
N SER A 136 6.36 -11.56 -14.55
CA SER A 136 6.82 -12.28 -15.75
C SER A 136 5.80 -13.28 -16.28
N ASP A 137 4.92 -13.80 -15.43
CA ASP A 137 3.89 -14.77 -15.85
C ASP A 137 2.80 -14.12 -16.73
N VAL A 138 2.67 -12.79 -16.70
CA VAL A 138 1.62 -12.05 -17.43
C VAL A 138 2.16 -11.03 -18.44
N THR A 139 3.48 -10.90 -18.55
CA THR A 139 4.17 -9.97 -19.48
C THR A 139 5.32 -10.66 -20.23
N PRO A 140 5.83 -10.09 -21.33
CA PRO A 140 7.06 -10.58 -21.98
C PRO A 140 8.36 -10.36 -21.18
N LEU A 141 8.29 -9.77 -19.98
CA LEU A 141 9.47 -9.43 -19.18
C LEU A 141 10.15 -10.68 -18.62
N ARG A 142 11.46 -10.61 -18.48
CA ARG A 142 12.30 -11.64 -17.90
C ARG A 142 13.22 -11.00 -16.87
N PHE A 143 13.31 -11.63 -15.70
CA PHE A 143 14.11 -11.14 -14.59
C PHE A 143 15.28 -12.07 -14.33
N GLN A 144 16.48 -11.52 -14.28
CA GLN A 144 17.70 -12.26 -13.98
C GLN A 144 18.41 -11.67 -12.77
N ARG A 145 18.65 -12.52 -11.76
CA ARG A 145 19.47 -12.13 -10.63
C ARG A 145 20.92 -11.94 -11.04
N VAL A 146 21.52 -10.84 -10.63
CA VAL A 146 22.97 -10.60 -10.69
C VAL A 146 23.52 -10.39 -9.28
N PHE A 147 24.82 -10.62 -9.11
CA PHE A 147 25.48 -10.59 -7.79
C PHE A 147 26.58 -9.54 -7.68
N ARG A 148 26.98 -8.93 -8.80
CA ARG A 148 28.06 -7.95 -8.90
C ARG A 148 27.76 -7.01 -10.07
N GLY A 149 28.33 -5.81 -10.01
CA GLY A 149 28.16 -4.79 -11.05
C GLY A 149 26.84 -4.05 -10.91
N HIS A 150 26.29 -3.63 -12.05
CA HIS A 150 25.04 -2.86 -12.13
C HIS A 150 23.83 -3.78 -12.32
N ALA A 151 22.70 -3.42 -11.72
CA ALA A 151 21.40 -4.06 -11.92
C ALA A 151 20.35 -3.00 -12.28
N ASP A 152 19.30 -3.38 -13.00
CA ASP A 152 18.19 -2.46 -13.32
C ASP A 152 17.30 -2.19 -12.11
N ILE A 153 17.23 -3.13 -11.18
CA ILE A 153 16.43 -3.07 -9.95
C ILE A 153 17.32 -3.49 -8.78
N VAL A 154 17.73 -2.54 -7.95
CA VAL A 154 18.46 -2.80 -6.72
C VAL A 154 17.47 -2.92 -5.56
N ILE A 155 17.60 -4.01 -4.79
CA ILE A 155 16.73 -4.34 -3.66
C ILE A 155 17.52 -4.18 -2.38
N ARG A 156 17.04 -3.30 -1.49
CA ARG A 156 17.70 -2.97 -0.22
C ARG A 156 16.73 -3.09 0.96
N PHE A 157 17.21 -3.66 2.06
CA PHE A 157 16.57 -3.55 3.37
C PHE A 157 17.23 -2.42 4.13
N ALA A 158 16.47 -1.41 4.55
CA ALA A 158 17.03 -0.20 5.16
C ALA A 158 16.14 0.28 6.30
N ARG A 159 16.65 1.18 7.15
CA ARG A 159 15.90 1.73 8.29
C ARG A 159 15.97 3.23 8.23
N ARG A 160 14.85 3.91 8.51
CA ARG A 160 14.78 5.37 8.64
C ARG A 160 15.42 6.09 7.45
N GLU A 161 16.25 7.11 7.68
CA GLU A 161 17.01 7.76 6.60
C GLU A 161 18.05 6.80 6.01
N HIS A 162 18.00 6.61 4.69
CA HIS A 162 18.81 5.60 3.99
C HIS A 162 19.37 6.06 2.64
N GLY A 163 19.48 7.37 2.44
CA GLY A 163 20.30 8.00 1.40
C GLY A 163 19.58 8.33 0.10
N ASP A 164 18.25 8.17 0.04
CA ASP A 164 17.42 8.52 -1.11
C ASP A 164 16.51 9.74 -0.85
N GLY A 165 16.51 10.29 0.37
CA GLY A 165 15.69 11.44 0.77
C GLY A 165 14.24 11.08 1.13
N TYR A 166 13.89 9.79 1.17
CA TYR A 166 12.57 9.28 1.56
C TYR A 166 12.72 8.37 2.80
N PRO A 167 12.95 8.93 4.00
CA PRO A 167 13.18 8.11 5.19
C PRO A 167 11.95 7.26 5.54
N PHE A 168 12.20 6.03 5.99
CA PHE A 168 11.16 5.21 6.63
C PHE A 168 10.78 5.74 8.02
N ASP A 169 9.60 5.35 8.51
CA ASP A 169 9.01 5.81 9.77
C ASP A 169 9.19 4.83 10.94
N GLY A 170 9.88 3.72 10.73
CA GLY A 170 10.05 2.66 11.71
C GLY A 170 8.88 1.69 11.65
N ARG A 171 8.67 0.89 12.70
CA ARG A 171 7.68 -0.18 12.67
C ARG A 171 6.24 0.33 12.49
N GLY A 172 5.53 -0.26 11.54
CA GLY A 172 4.16 0.06 11.14
C GLY A 172 4.12 1.17 10.09
N ASN A 173 2.92 1.52 9.62
CA ASN A 173 2.71 2.55 8.61
C ASN A 173 3.45 2.26 7.28
N THR A 174 4.67 2.75 7.06
CA THR A 174 5.34 2.63 5.75
C THR A 174 6.19 1.37 5.67
N LEU A 175 5.71 0.38 4.91
CA LEU A 175 6.38 -0.93 4.84
C LEU A 175 7.59 -0.96 3.89
N ALA A 176 7.47 -0.25 2.77
CA ALA A 176 8.42 -0.25 1.67
C ALA A 176 8.10 0.90 0.71
N HIS A 177 9.03 1.18 -0.20
CA HIS A 177 8.79 1.99 -1.39
C HIS A 177 9.66 1.53 -2.55
N ALA A 178 9.31 1.94 -3.75
CA ALA A 178 10.11 1.73 -4.94
C ALA A 178 10.10 2.96 -5.86
N PHE A 179 10.95 2.93 -6.87
CA PHE A 179 11.08 4.00 -7.85
C PHE A 179 10.63 3.53 -9.23
N ALA A 180 10.00 4.42 -9.99
CA ALA A 180 9.62 4.14 -11.37
C ALA A 180 10.85 3.80 -12.24
N PRO A 181 10.67 3.08 -13.37
CA PRO A 181 11.76 2.78 -14.31
C PRO A 181 12.57 4.03 -14.69
N GLY A 182 13.89 3.95 -14.59
CA GLY A 182 14.76 5.10 -14.88
C GLY A 182 16.26 4.80 -14.69
N GLU A 183 17.06 5.85 -14.77
CA GLU A 183 18.49 5.82 -14.44
C GLU A 183 18.71 5.99 -12.92
N ASP A 184 19.95 5.79 -12.47
CA ASP A 184 20.36 5.89 -11.06
C ASP A 184 19.53 5.00 -10.11
N ILE A 185 18.70 5.59 -9.24
CA ILE A 185 17.81 4.86 -8.32
C ILE A 185 16.51 4.40 -9.00
N GLY A 186 16.30 4.77 -10.26
CA GLY A 186 15.12 4.40 -11.02
C GLY A 186 14.98 2.88 -11.14
N GLY A 187 13.86 2.33 -10.67
CA GLY A 187 13.62 0.90 -10.58
C GLY A 187 13.87 0.30 -9.21
N ASP A 188 14.69 0.93 -8.36
CA ASP A 188 15.07 0.36 -7.07
C ASP A 188 13.86 0.17 -6.14
N ALA A 189 13.98 -0.79 -5.23
CA ALA A 189 12.96 -1.10 -4.22
C ALA A 189 13.61 -1.24 -2.84
N HIS A 190 13.10 -0.46 -1.88
CA HIS A 190 13.57 -0.42 -0.51
C HIS A 190 12.50 -0.96 0.43
N PHE A 191 12.91 -1.77 1.40
CA PHE A 191 12.04 -2.42 2.38
C PHE A 191 12.44 -1.94 3.78
N ASP A 192 11.48 -1.48 4.59
CA ASP A 192 11.79 -1.03 5.95
C ASP A 192 12.16 -2.23 6.83
N ASP A 193 13.40 -2.25 7.31
CA ASP A 193 13.95 -3.30 8.17
C ASP A 193 13.69 -3.04 9.66
N ASP A 194 12.97 -1.97 10.01
CA ASP A 194 12.31 -1.85 11.32
C ASP A 194 10.98 -2.63 11.37
N GLU A 195 10.45 -3.07 10.22
CA GLU A 195 9.34 -4.04 10.15
C GLU A 195 9.77 -5.45 10.51
N ARG A 196 8.78 -6.31 10.82
CA ARG A 196 9.03 -7.74 11.04
C ARG A 196 8.62 -8.55 9.81
N TRP A 197 9.60 -8.95 9.00
CA TRP A 197 9.36 -9.67 7.76
C TRP A 197 9.04 -11.16 7.99
N SER A 198 8.04 -11.67 7.28
CA SER A 198 7.55 -13.04 7.42
C SER A 198 7.25 -13.71 6.08
N GLU A 199 7.26 -15.05 6.08
CA GLU A 199 6.75 -15.87 4.97
C GLU A 199 5.24 -16.17 5.10
N PHE A 200 4.64 -15.90 6.26
CA PHE A 200 3.26 -16.29 6.61
C PHE A 200 2.46 -15.12 7.19
N ASN A 201 1.20 -15.36 7.54
CA ASN A 201 0.32 -14.37 8.17
C ASN A 201 0.63 -14.17 9.66
N ARG A 202 1.85 -13.75 10.00
CA ARG A 202 2.24 -13.44 11.38
C ARG A 202 2.48 -11.96 11.59
N GLU A 203 3.03 -11.30 10.57
CA GLU A 203 3.39 -9.88 10.53
C GLU A 203 3.28 -9.45 9.05
N VAL A 204 4.33 -8.86 8.48
CA VAL A 204 4.36 -8.39 7.10
C VAL A 204 4.91 -9.47 6.17
N ASN A 205 4.13 -9.86 5.16
CA ASN A 205 4.55 -10.88 4.22
C ASN A 205 5.46 -10.29 3.15
N LEU A 206 6.75 -10.68 3.15
CA LEU A 206 7.74 -10.11 2.24
C LEU A 206 7.40 -10.34 0.76
N PHE A 207 6.80 -11.48 0.41
CA PHE A 207 6.42 -11.77 -0.97
C PHE A 207 5.33 -10.81 -1.48
N LEU A 208 4.32 -10.51 -0.66
CA LEU A 208 3.23 -9.61 -1.07
C LEU A 208 3.73 -8.19 -1.26
N VAL A 209 4.50 -7.67 -0.30
CA VAL A 209 5.06 -6.31 -0.39
C VAL A 209 6.04 -6.22 -1.55
N ALA A 210 6.95 -7.19 -1.71
CA ALA A 210 7.87 -7.18 -2.85
C ALA A 210 7.15 -7.25 -4.21
N ALA A 211 6.07 -8.03 -4.32
CA ALA A 211 5.31 -8.09 -5.54
C ALA A 211 4.66 -6.74 -5.86
N HIS A 212 4.13 -6.03 -4.85
CA HIS A 212 3.59 -4.67 -4.98
C HIS A 212 4.68 -3.67 -5.43
N GLU A 213 5.79 -3.60 -4.69
CA GLU A 213 6.88 -2.66 -5.00
C GLU A 213 7.46 -2.89 -6.39
N PHE A 214 7.56 -4.14 -6.83
CA PHE A 214 8.02 -4.43 -8.20
C PHE A 214 7.02 -3.98 -9.27
N GLY A 215 5.73 -3.83 -8.95
CA GLY A 215 4.81 -3.14 -9.84
C GLY A 215 5.24 -1.70 -10.10
N HIS A 216 5.67 -0.97 -9.06
CA HIS A 216 6.24 0.37 -9.18
C HIS A 216 7.58 0.38 -9.92
N SER A 217 8.49 -0.55 -9.61
CA SER A 217 9.74 -0.74 -10.37
C SER A 217 9.52 -1.02 -11.86
N LEU A 218 8.31 -1.45 -12.24
CA LEU A 218 7.89 -1.70 -13.62
C LEU A 218 7.03 -0.56 -14.20
N GLY A 219 6.70 0.46 -13.41
CA GLY A 219 6.01 1.66 -13.87
C GLY A 219 4.52 1.72 -13.56
N LEU A 220 4.00 0.82 -12.71
CA LEU A 220 2.62 0.93 -12.21
C LEU A 220 2.54 1.96 -11.08
N ALA A 221 1.38 2.60 -10.95
CA ALA A 221 1.00 3.45 -9.85
C ALA A 221 0.04 2.66 -8.96
N HIS A 222 -0.32 3.23 -7.82
CA HIS A 222 -1.35 2.65 -6.99
C HIS A 222 -2.67 2.51 -7.75
N SER A 223 -3.35 1.40 -7.50
CA SER A 223 -4.73 1.18 -7.90
C SER A 223 -5.65 1.66 -6.80
N ASN A 224 -6.84 2.14 -7.16
CA ASN A 224 -7.93 2.34 -6.21
C ASN A 224 -8.84 1.11 -6.10
N VAL A 225 -8.53 -0.02 -6.76
CA VAL A 225 -9.28 -1.27 -6.63
C VAL A 225 -8.76 -2.05 -5.43
N ARG A 226 -9.60 -2.27 -4.41
CA ARG A 226 -9.20 -2.83 -3.11
C ARG A 226 -8.55 -4.21 -3.19
N GLU A 227 -8.96 -5.04 -4.15
CA GLU A 227 -8.46 -6.39 -4.34
C GLU A 227 -7.21 -6.45 -5.25
N ALA A 228 -6.80 -5.31 -5.83
CA ALA A 228 -5.60 -5.24 -6.65
C ALA A 228 -4.34 -5.36 -5.78
N LEU A 229 -3.31 -6.00 -6.31
CA LEU A 229 -2.00 -6.04 -5.68
C LEU A 229 -1.46 -4.63 -5.52
N MET A 230 -1.68 -3.75 -6.51
CA MET A 230 -1.24 -2.35 -6.47
C MET A 230 -2.12 -1.43 -5.59
N TYR A 231 -3.08 -1.97 -4.83
CA TYR A 231 -3.74 -1.18 -3.79
C TYR A 231 -2.73 -0.84 -2.69
N PRO A 232 -2.65 0.42 -2.22
CA PRO A 232 -1.53 0.86 -1.38
C PRO A 232 -1.58 0.32 0.05
N LEU A 233 -2.76 0.00 0.58
CA LEU A 233 -2.90 -0.53 1.93
C LEU A 233 -2.57 -2.02 1.94
N TYR A 234 -1.68 -2.41 2.84
CA TYR A 234 -1.29 -3.81 3.00
C TYR A 234 -2.47 -4.63 3.49
N SER A 235 -2.75 -5.72 2.77
CA SER A 235 -3.65 -6.77 3.20
C SER A 235 -3.01 -8.12 2.96
N TYR A 236 -3.09 -8.99 3.96
CA TYR A 236 -2.57 -10.33 3.81
C TYR A 236 -3.48 -11.15 2.89
N VAL A 237 -2.90 -11.72 1.84
CA VAL A 237 -3.50 -12.76 1.00
C VAL A 237 -2.61 -14.00 1.06
N ASN A 238 -3.20 -15.19 1.15
CA ASN A 238 -2.42 -16.43 1.20
C ASN A 238 -1.58 -16.58 -0.09
N PRO A 239 -0.23 -16.58 0.00
CA PRO A 239 0.61 -16.66 -1.19
C PRO A 239 0.47 -17.96 -1.98
N ALA A 240 -0.07 -19.03 -1.39
CA ALA A 240 -0.33 -20.31 -2.08
C ALA A 240 -1.53 -20.23 -3.03
N THR A 241 -2.48 -19.33 -2.77
CA THR A 241 -3.68 -19.13 -3.59
C THR A 241 -3.70 -17.76 -4.28
N PHE A 242 -2.63 -16.98 -4.11
CA PHE A 242 -2.51 -15.64 -4.67
C PHE A 242 -2.68 -15.67 -6.18
N ARG A 243 -3.49 -14.73 -6.68
CA ARG A 243 -3.67 -14.47 -8.10
C ARG A 243 -3.64 -12.97 -8.31
N LEU A 244 -2.90 -12.54 -9.32
CA LEU A 244 -2.88 -11.14 -9.73
C LEU A 244 -4.28 -10.73 -10.22
N SER A 245 -4.76 -9.55 -9.83
CA SER A 245 -6.08 -9.06 -10.20
C SER A 245 -6.14 -8.71 -11.69
N GLU A 246 -7.34 -8.58 -12.25
CA GLU A 246 -7.49 -8.12 -13.64
C GLU A 246 -7.11 -6.64 -13.82
N ASP A 247 -7.20 -5.83 -12.77
CA ASP A 247 -6.78 -4.43 -12.81
C ASP A 247 -5.26 -4.34 -12.99
N ASP A 248 -4.51 -5.05 -12.14
CA ASP A 248 -3.05 -5.12 -12.21
C ASP A 248 -2.57 -5.68 -13.56
N LYS A 249 -3.21 -6.76 -14.05
CA LYS A 249 -2.89 -7.37 -15.35
C LYS A 249 -3.09 -6.40 -16.50
N GLN A 250 -4.22 -5.69 -16.53
CA GLN A 250 -4.50 -4.71 -17.58
C GLN A 250 -3.51 -3.54 -17.52
N GLY A 251 -3.21 -3.05 -16.31
CA GLY A 251 -2.21 -2.01 -16.09
C GLY A 251 -0.85 -2.38 -16.65
N ILE A 252 -0.32 -3.55 -16.26
CA ILE A 252 1.02 -3.96 -16.69
C ILE A 252 1.09 -4.33 -18.17
N GLN A 253 0.03 -4.94 -18.71
CA GLN A 253 -0.05 -5.31 -20.12
C GLN A 253 -0.23 -4.10 -21.03
N LYS A 254 -0.75 -2.97 -20.52
CA LYS A 254 -0.76 -1.70 -21.25
C LYS A 254 0.67 -1.16 -21.46
N LEU A 255 1.58 -1.44 -20.53
CA LEU A 255 2.99 -1.00 -20.62
C LEU A 255 3.85 -1.95 -21.47
N TYR A 256 3.68 -3.26 -21.28
CA TYR A 256 4.60 -4.29 -21.82
C TYR A 256 3.95 -5.28 -22.80
N GLY A 257 2.64 -5.21 -23.01
CA GLY A 257 1.89 -6.18 -23.80
C GLY A 257 1.62 -7.48 -23.04
N LYS A 258 0.86 -8.38 -23.67
CA LYS A 258 0.55 -9.70 -23.14
C LYS A 258 1.71 -10.67 -23.38
N PHE A 259 1.90 -11.62 -22.47
CA PHE A 259 2.73 -12.78 -22.75
C PHE A 259 2.12 -13.57 -23.92
N ILE A 260 2.82 -13.63 -25.05
CA ILE A 260 2.42 -14.43 -26.21
C ILE A 260 3.43 -15.55 -26.36
N ILE A 261 2.99 -16.79 -26.13
CA ILE A 261 3.73 -17.97 -26.60
C ILE A 261 3.60 -17.98 -28.12
N ARG A 262 4.65 -17.56 -28.82
CA ARG A 262 4.72 -17.79 -30.27
C ARG A 262 5.08 -19.27 -30.47
N PHE A 263 4.11 -20.04 -30.96
CA PHE A 263 4.32 -21.39 -31.47
C PHE A 263 5.10 -21.34 -32.79
#